data_AF-A0A0G1FGT7-F1
#
_entry.id   AF-A0A0G1FGT7-F1
#
_cell.length_a   1.000
_cell.length_b   1.000
_cell.length_c   1.000
_cell.angle_alpha   90.00
_cell.angle_beta   90.00
_cell.angle_gamma   90.00
#
_symmetry.space_group_name_H-M   'P 1'
#
loop_
_entity.id
_entity.type
_entity.pdbx_description
1 polymer ?
#
loop_
_entity_poly.entity_id
_entity_poly.type
_entity_poly.pdbx_seq_one_letter_code
_entity_poly.pdbx_strand_id
1 'polypeptide(L)'
;MLTKNDRKQLIADFKEVFATKDDLKNFTTKGDLKTIKDDLKIIKNDLTVVKNEVTDIKSKVNNFYSFTLTAFGHLFDWTNDVNQTLNIKQTKRSKRSSSVSS
;
A
#
# COMPACT_ATOMS: atom_id res chain seq x y z
N MET A 1 -25.22 45.81 -54.44
CA MET A 1 -25.62 45.36 -53.07
C MET A 1 -25.85 43.87 -53.10
N LEU A 2 -25.43 43.14 -52.08
CA LEU A 2 -25.71 41.70 -51.96
C LEU A 2 -27.19 41.44 -51.70
N THR A 3 -27.76 40.47 -52.40
CA THR A 3 -29.14 40.02 -52.18
C THR A 3 -29.26 39.23 -50.87
N LYS A 4 -30.49 38.99 -50.42
CA LYS A 4 -30.75 38.09 -49.27
C LYS A 4 -30.27 36.66 -49.55
N ASN A 5 -30.34 36.21 -50.80
CA ASN A 5 -29.94 34.86 -51.19
C ASN A 5 -28.43 34.71 -51.19
N ASP A 6 -27.70 35.72 -51.70
CA ASP A 6 -26.23 35.73 -51.68
C ASP A 6 -25.70 35.61 -50.25
N ARG A 7 -26.32 36.30 -49.29
CA ARG A 7 -25.94 36.20 -47.86
C ARG A 7 -26.27 34.83 -47.26
N LYS A 8 -27.37 34.19 -47.66
CA LYS A 8 -27.72 32.85 -47.19
C LYS A 8 -26.73 31.81 -47.70
N GLN A 9 -26.37 31.89 -48.98
CA GLN A 9 -25.40 30.98 -49.58
C GLN A 9 -24.04 31.12 -48.90
N LEU A 10 -23.57 32.36 -48.68
CA LEU A 10 -22.31 32.60 -47.99
C LEU A 10 -22.28 31.96 -46.59
N ILE A 11 -23.37 32.05 -45.81
CA ILE A 11 -23.46 31.42 -44.49
C ILE A 11 -23.42 29.88 -44.58
N ALA A 12 -24.02 29.28 -45.61
CA ALA A 12 -23.98 27.84 -45.83
C ALA A 12 -22.55 27.38 -46.16
N ASP A 13 -21.89 28.07 -47.10
CA ASP A 13 -20.51 27.75 -47.51
C ASP A 13 -19.54 27.89 -46.33
N PHE A 14 -19.71 28.92 -45.49
CA PHE A 14 -18.90 29.07 -44.27
C PHE A 14 -19.08 27.92 -43.27
N LYS A 15 -20.29 27.36 -43.14
CA LYS A 15 -20.55 26.22 -42.25
C LYS A 15 -19.99 24.91 -42.76
N GLU A 16 -19.89 24.72 -44.08
CA GLU A 16 -19.22 23.53 -44.64
C GLU A 16 -17.70 23.54 -44.39
N VAL A 17 -17.08 24.73 -44.40
CA VAL A 17 -15.62 24.86 -44.29
C VAL A 17 -15.15 25.01 -42.84
N PHE A 18 -15.94 25.66 -41.98
CA PHE A 18 -15.54 25.97 -40.60
C PHE A 18 -16.44 25.28 -39.57
N ALA A 19 -15.80 24.77 -38.51
CA ALA A 19 -16.49 24.26 -37.33
C ALA A 19 -17.31 25.37 -36.64
N THR A 20 -18.51 25.01 -36.22
CA THR A 20 -19.43 25.85 -35.46
C THR A 20 -19.21 25.68 -33.95
N LYS A 21 -19.86 26.51 -33.13
CA LYS A 21 -19.83 26.35 -31.68
C LYS A 21 -20.42 25.01 -31.23
N ASP A 22 -21.41 24.49 -31.95
CA ASP A 22 -22.05 23.23 -31.60
C ASP A 22 -21.11 22.04 -31.82
N ASP A 23 -20.28 22.09 -32.87
CA ASP A 23 -19.27 21.05 -33.16
C ASP A 23 -18.23 20.94 -32.04
N LEU A 24 -17.97 22.04 -31.32
CA LEU A 24 -16.98 22.10 -30.25
C LEU A 24 -17.51 21.65 -28.88
N LYS A 25 -18.83 21.51 -28.69
CA LYS A 25 -19.43 21.19 -27.37
C LYS A 25 -18.99 19.85 -26.80
N ASN A 26 -18.67 18.88 -27.66
CA ASN A 26 -18.28 17.54 -27.26
C ASN A 26 -16.78 17.42 -26.94
N PHE A 27 -16.00 18.49 -27.13
CA PHE A 27 -14.58 18.48 -26.85
C PHE A 27 -14.28 18.98 -25.45
N THR A 28 -13.34 18.29 -24.79
CA THR A 28 -12.76 18.74 -23.53
C THR A 28 -12.04 20.08 -23.69
N THR A 29 -12.21 20.95 -22.72
CA THR A 29 -11.58 22.27 -22.71
C THR A 29 -10.22 22.26 -22.00
N LYS A 30 -9.44 23.33 -22.17
CA LYS A 30 -8.21 23.53 -21.40
C LYS A 30 -8.47 23.62 -19.89
N GLY A 31 -9.65 24.09 -19.49
CA GLY A 31 -10.07 24.18 -18.08
C GLY A 31 -10.21 22.79 -17.47
N ASP A 32 -10.92 21.90 -18.16
CA ASP A 32 -11.13 20.52 -17.72
C ASP A 32 -9.79 19.79 -17.54
N LEU A 33 -8.86 19.96 -18.49
CA LEU A 33 -7.52 19.36 -18.41
C LEU A 33 -6.69 19.93 -17.25
N LYS A 34 -6.89 21.20 -16.88
CA LYS A 34 -6.23 21.81 -15.72
C LYS A 34 -6.72 21.17 -14.43
N THR A 35 -8.04 20.99 -14.28
CA THR A 35 -8.64 20.32 -13.13
C THR A 35 -8.12 18.89 -13.00
N ILE A 36 -8.16 18.10 -14.09
CA ILE A 36 -7.62 16.73 -14.10
C ILE A 36 -6.14 16.72 -13.69
N LYS A 37 -5.34 17.68 -14.18
CA LYS A 37 -3.91 17.78 -13.82
C LYS A 37 -3.72 18.07 -12.33
N ASP A 38 -4.56 18.92 -11.75
CA ASP A 38 -4.46 19.26 -10.33
C ASP A 38 -4.93 18.10 -9.44
N ASP A 39 -6.00 17.40 -9.81
CA ASP A 39 -6.44 16.16 -9.15
C ASP A 39 -5.35 15.07 -9.20
N LEU A 40 -4.70 14.90 -10.35
CA LEU A 40 -3.58 13.95 -10.48
C LEU A 40 -2.38 14.29 -9.60
N LYS A 41 -2.11 15.58 -9.33
CA LYS A 41 -1.05 15.97 -8.36
C LYS A 41 -1.45 15.60 -6.93
N ILE A 42 -2.71 15.80 -6.56
CA ILE A 42 -3.22 15.43 -5.23
C ILE A 42 -3.09 13.92 -5.05
N ILE A 43 -3.59 13.14 -5.99
CA ILE A 43 -3.49 11.67 -5.97
C ILE A 43 -2.03 11.21 -5.86
N LYS A 44 -1.11 11.85 -6.58
CA LYS A 44 0.32 11.53 -6.50
C LYS A 44 0.90 11.80 -5.11
N ASN A 45 0.50 12.89 -4.46
CA ASN A 45 0.94 13.21 -3.11
C ASN A 45 0.38 12.21 -2.09
N ASP A 46 -0.92 11.90 -2.16
CA ASP A 46 -1.55 10.92 -1.28
C ASP A 46 -0.91 9.53 -1.42
N LEU A 47 -0.62 9.12 -2.66
CA LEU A 47 0.07 7.84 -2.92
C LEU A 47 1.49 7.83 -2.37
N THR A 48 2.15 8.98 -2.31
CA THR A 48 3.47 9.11 -1.66
C THR A 48 3.37 8.93 -0.14
N VAL A 49 2.32 9.48 0.49
CA VAL A 49 2.06 9.29 1.93
C VAL A 49 1.78 7.82 2.23
N VAL A 50 0.85 7.20 1.49
CA VAL A 50 0.51 5.77 1.66
C VAL A 50 1.74 4.88 1.50
N LYS A 51 2.61 5.16 0.52
CA LYS A 51 3.85 4.42 0.32
C LYS A 51 4.77 4.48 1.56
N ASN A 52 4.87 5.65 2.19
CA ASN A 52 5.70 5.82 3.39
C ASN A 52 5.09 5.06 4.57
N GLU A 53 3.78 5.17 4.79
CA GLU A 53 3.08 4.44 5.87
C GLU A 53 3.21 2.92 5.72
N VAL A 54 3.06 2.39 4.50
CA VAL A 54 3.27 0.96 4.22
C VAL A 54 4.71 0.55 4.49
N THR A 55 5.69 1.40 4.20
CA THR A 55 7.10 1.15 4.50
C THR A 55 7.35 1.09 6.02
N ASP A 56 6.73 1.99 6.78
CA ASP A 56 6.78 2.01 8.24
C ASP A 56 6.13 0.77 8.85
N ILE A 57 4.96 0.37 8.35
CA ILE A 57 4.27 -0.85 8.79
C ILE A 57 5.16 -2.07 8.53
N LYS A 58 5.78 -2.16 7.35
CA LYS A 58 6.71 -3.25 7.03
C LYS A 58 7.87 -3.33 8.04
N SER A 59 8.44 -2.18 8.41
CA SER A 59 9.49 -2.11 9.44
C SER A 59 8.99 -2.59 10.80
N LYS A 60 7.82 -2.12 11.24
CA LYS A 60 7.20 -2.54 12.51
C LYS A 60 6.89 -4.03 12.55
N VAL A 61 6.39 -4.60 11.46
CA VAL A 61 6.13 -6.05 11.32
C VAL A 61 7.42 -6.85 11.42
N ASN A 62 8.49 -6.41 10.73
CA ASN A 62 9.79 -7.08 10.83
C ASN A 62 10.36 -7.03 12.26
N ASN A 63 10.25 -5.88 12.93
CA ASN A 63 10.69 -5.74 14.31
C ASN A 63 9.89 -6.64 15.25
N PHE A 64 8.57 -6.73 15.06
CA PHE A 64 7.71 -7.64 15.82
C PHE A 64 8.09 -9.11 15.60
N TYR A 65 8.36 -9.50 14.35
CA TYR A 65 8.85 -10.84 14.03
C TYR A 65 10.18 -11.14 14.74
N SER A 66 11.14 -10.22 14.66
CA SER A 66 12.44 -10.38 15.35
C SER A 66 12.29 -10.50 16.86
N PHE A 67 11.42 -9.68 17.47
CA PHE A 67 11.14 -9.72 18.90
C PHE A 67 10.53 -11.06 19.32
N THR A 68 9.49 -11.50 18.63
CA THR A 68 8.80 -12.76 18.96
C THR A 68 9.69 -13.98 18.73
N LEU A 69 10.46 -14.02 17.64
CA LEU A 69 11.43 -15.09 17.37
C LEU A 69 12.50 -15.16 18.48
N THR A 70 13.02 -14.01 18.92
CA THR A 70 13.98 -13.94 20.04
C THR A 70 13.35 -14.46 21.34
N ALA A 71 12.13 -14.02 21.65
CA ALA A 71 11.42 -14.45 22.84
C ALA A 71 11.16 -15.96 22.85
N PHE A 72 10.77 -16.54 21.70
CA PHE A 72 10.60 -17.99 21.57
C PHE A 72 11.92 -18.75 21.69
N GLY A 73 13.02 -18.21 21.18
CA GLY A 73 14.35 -18.78 21.37
C GLY A 73 14.70 -18.90 22.86
N HIS A 74 14.57 -17.80 23.61
CA HIS A 74 14.79 -17.82 25.05
C HIS A 74 13.85 -18.78 25.80
N LEU A 75 12.57 -18.86 25.40
CA LEU A 75 11.61 -19.79 25.99
C LEU A 75 11.98 -21.25 25.73
N PHE A 76 12.45 -21.57 24.52
CA PHE A 76 12.93 -22.89 24.15
C PHE A 76 14.16 -23.29 24.96
N ASP A 77 15.14 -22.39 25.08
CA ASP A 77 16.35 -22.60 25.88
C ASP A 77 16.00 -22.83 27.36
N TRP A 78 15.10 -22.01 27.91
CA TRP A 78 14.59 -22.20 29.27
C TRP A 78 13.89 -23.56 29.45
N THR A 79 13.05 -23.96 28.50
CA THR A 79 12.37 -25.26 28.54
C THR A 79 13.38 -26.41 28.54
N ASN A 80 14.44 -26.30 27.75
CA ASN A 80 15.51 -27.29 27.72
C ASN A 80 16.29 -27.35 29.04
N ASP A 81 16.63 -26.21 29.62
CA ASP A 81 17.31 -26.13 30.92
C ASP A 81 16.46 -26.79 32.03
N VAL A 82 15.17 -26.46 32.09
CA VAL A 82 14.24 -27.10 33.03
C VAL A 82 14.21 -28.62 32.85
N ASN A 83 14.11 -29.11 31.61
CA ASN A 83 14.08 -30.54 31.35
C ASN A 83 15.39 -31.24 31.78
N GLN A 84 16.54 -30.65 31.49
CA GLN A 84 17.84 -31.18 31.92
C GLN A 84 17.98 -31.22 33.43
N THR A 85 17.63 -30.13 34.12
CA THR A 85 17.72 -30.05 35.58
C THR A 85 16.81 -31.06 36.28
N LEU A 86 15.62 -31.34 35.75
CA LEU A 86 14.70 -32.36 36.26
C LEU A 86 15.27 -33.77 36.09
N ASN A 87 15.80 -34.12 34.91
CA ASN A 87 16.44 -35.42 34.68
C ASN A 87 17.64 -35.65 35.62
N ILE A 88 18.47 -34.63 35.85
CA ILE A 88 19.60 -34.70 36.79
C ILE A 88 19.10 -34.91 38.23
N LYS A 89 18.00 -34.26 38.63
CA LYS A 89 17.43 -34.45 39.99
C LYS A 89 16.87 -35.86 40.18
N GLN A 90 16.17 -36.42 39.19
CA GLN A 90 15.63 -37.78 39.26
C GLN A 90 16.75 -38.83 39.39
N THR A 91 17.78 -38.73 38.56
CA THR A 91 18.94 -39.65 38.62
C THR A 91 19.68 -39.57 39.96
N LYS A 92 19.89 -38.37 40.52
CA LYS A 92 20.50 -38.19 41.85
C LYS A 92 19.66 -38.81 42.97
N ARG A 93 18.33 -38.69 42.93
CA ARG A 93 17.43 -39.31 43.92
C ARG A 93 17.50 -40.84 43.87
N SER A 94 17.47 -41.42 42.66
CA SER A 94 17.57 -42.88 42.47
C SER A 94 18.87 -43.47 43.04
N LYS A 95 20.02 -42.82 42.82
CA LYS A 95 21.32 -43.27 43.37
C LYS A 95 21.37 -43.23 44.90
N ARG A 96 20.74 -42.24 45.53
CA ARG A 96 20.70 -42.13 47.01
C ARG A 96 19.80 -43.19 47.64
N SER A 97 18.66 -43.53 47.00
CA SER A 97 17.79 -44.58 47.52
C SER A 97 18.46 -45.96 47.47
N SER A 98 19.22 -46.28 46.42
CA SER A 98 19.91 -47.58 46.31
C SER A 98 21.06 -47.74 47.30
N SER A 99 21.75 -46.65 47.66
CA SER A 99 22.85 -46.69 48.63
C SER A 99 22.40 -46.79 50.09
N VAL A 100 21.15 -46.40 50.39
CA VAL A 100 20.60 -46.48 51.76
C VAL A 100 20.00 -47.86 52.03
N SER A 101 19.60 -48.59 50.99
CA SER A 101 19.02 -49.93 51.09
C SER A 101 20.05 -51.09 51.03
N SER A 102 21.34 -50.78 50.88
CA SER A 102 22.46 -51.76 50.88
C SER A 102 23.20 -51.69 52.20
#